data_AF-A0A2U1KN67-F1
#
_entry.id   AF-A0A2U1KN67-F1
#
_cell.length_a   1.000
_cell.length_b   1.000
_cell.length_c   1.000
_cell.angle_alpha   90.00
_cell.angle_beta   90.00
_cell.angle_gamma   90.00
#
_symmetry.space_group_name_H-M   'P 1'
#
loop_
_entity.id
_entity.type
_entity.pdbx_description
1 polymer ?
#
loop_
_entity_poly.entity_id
_entity_poly.type
_entity_poly.pdbx_seq_one_letter_code
_entity_poly.pdbx_strand_id
1 'polypeptide(L)'
;MQPQPSGSKALKLLRREGNNVSAKAFTKMARPRKQTTKESALDWVKRDNRRIFHVVYRVGDLGTTVKFYKECLGVKLLGTRDNPEEKYTNVFLGYGAEDSHFVIELKFSTPSYNLQFTIGKLYMLVEIAIYV
;
A
#
# COMPACT_ATOMS: atom_id res chain seq x y z
N MET A 1 -26.02 -10.46 -22.31
CA MET A 1 -27.13 -11.43 -22.22
C MET A 1 -26.53 -12.81 -22.05
N GLN A 2 -26.74 -13.46 -20.91
CA GLN A 2 -26.65 -14.92 -20.83
C GLN A 2 -28.05 -15.51 -21.04
N PRO A 3 -28.13 -16.74 -21.57
CA PRO A 3 -29.11 -17.68 -21.05
C PRO A 3 -28.50 -19.06 -20.73
N GLN A 4 -29.05 -19.67 -19.69
CA GLN A 4 -28.92 -21.07 -19.27
C GLN A 4 -29.68 -22.01 -20.23
N PRO A 5 -29.48 -23.33 -20.11
CA PRO A 5 -30.64 -24.22 -20.08
C PRO A 5 -30.65 -25.23 -18.93
N SER A 6 -31.88 -25.58 -18.55
CA SER A 6 -32.36 -26.43 -17.46
C SER A 6 -32.50 -27.91 -17.86
N GLY A 7 -32.66 -28.80 -16.87
CA GLY A 7 -33.51 -30.00 -17.02
C GLY A 7 -32.90 -31.40 -16.86
N SER A 8 -32.70 -31.83 -15.60
CA SER A 8 -33.11 -33.11 -14.99
C SER A 8 -33.11 -34.45 -15.76
N LYS A 9 -32.30 -35.42 -15.27
CA LYS A 9 -32.53 -36.89 -15.05
C LYS A 9 -31.19 -37.53 -14.64
N ALA A 10 -31.02 -38.43 -13.67
CA ALA A 10 -31.92 -39.22 -12.86
C ALA A 10 -31.22 -39.61 -11.54
N LEU A 11 -31.98 -39.55 -10.46
CA LEU A 11 -31.67 -40.08 -9.14
C LEU A 11 -31.82 -41.62 -9.19
N LYS A 12 -30.76 -42.38 -8.89
CA LYS A 12 -30.89 -43.77 -8.43
C LYS A 12 -30.32 -43.88 -7.03
N LEU A 13 -31.24 -43.95 -6.08
CA LEU A 13 -30.99 -44.44 -4.74
C LEU A 13 -30.40 -45.86 -4.81
N LEU A 14 -29.30 -46.08 -4.10
CA LEU A 14 -29.09 -47.35 -3.41
C LEU A 14 -28.98 -47.05 -1.92
N ARG A 15 -29.98 -47.57 -1.21
CA ARG A 15 -30.16 -47.56 0.24
C ARG A 15 -29.55 -48.86 0.79
N ARG A 16 -28.52 -48.79 1.63
CA ARG A 16 -28.43 -49.55 2.89
C ARG A 16 -27.17 -49.26 3.72
N GLU A 17 -27.47 -48.94 4.99
CA GLU A 17 -26.75 -49.25 6.23
C GLU A 17 -25.30 -48.79 6.47
N GLY A 18 -25.21 -47.64 7.16
CA GLY A 18 -24.63 -47.56 8.50
C GLY A 18 -23.25 -48.16 8.74
N ASN A 19 -22.22 -47.29 8.78
CA ASN A 19 -21.30 -47.27 9.92
C ASN A 19 -20.53 -45.94 9.99
N ASN A 20 -20.44 -45.41 11.20
CA ASN A 20 -19.78 -44.16 11.57
C ASN A 20 -18.31 -44.14 11.16
N VAL A 21 -17.96 -43.45 10.08
CA VAL A 21 -16.59 -42.95 9.88
C VAL A 21 -16.56 -41.49 10.34
N SER A 22 -16.10 -41.35 11.57
CA SER A 22 -15.99 -40.12 12.33
C SER A 22 -15.36 -38.99 11.51
N ALA A 23 -15.99 -37.82 11.54
CA ALA A 23 -15.50 -36.52 11.09
C ALA A 23 -14.21 -36.02 11.82
N LYS A 24 -13.39 -36.95 12.34
CA LYS A 24 -12.13 -36.70 13.06
C LYS A 24 -10.91 -36.54 12.13
N ALA A 25 -11.05 -36.78 10.82
CA ALA A 25 -9.91 -36.72 9.90
C ALA A 25 -9.61 -35.31 9.36
N PHE A 26 -10.58 -34.38 9.35
CA PHE A 26 -10.38 -33.01 8.81
C PHE A 26 -9.95 -31.97 9.85
N THR A 27 -9.97 -32.30 11.15
CA THR A 27 -9.66 -31.34 12.21
C THR A 27 -8.18 -31.29 12.60
N LYS A 28 -7.31 -32.12 12.00
CA LYS A 28 -5.88 -32.20 12.37
C LYS A 28 -4.92 -31.26 11.62
N MET A 29 -5.41 -30.38 10.75
CA MET A 29 -4.56 -29.40 10.02
C MET A 29 -4.98 -27.93 10.19
N ALA A 30 -5.80 -27.61 11.20
CA ALA A 30 -5.92 -26.21 11.62
C ALA A 30 -4.75 -25.87 12.54
N ARG A 31 -3.68 -25.27 12.00
CA ARG A 31 -2.66 -24.62 12.83
C ARG A 31 -3.39 -23.61 13.74
N PRO A 32 -3.18 -23.62 15.06
CA PRO A 32 -3.79 -22.63 15.92
C PRO A 32 -3.30 -21.26 15.48
N ARG A 33 -4.23 -20.41 15.02
CA ARG A 33 -3.96 -19.00 14.78
C ARG A 33 -3.57 -18.43 16.13
N LYS A 34 -2.29 -18.13 16.34
CA LYS A 34 -1.81 -17.50 17.58
C LYS A 34 -2.68 -16.27 17.82
N GLN A 35 -3.51 -16.35 18.85
CA GLN A 35 -4.40 -15.28 19.25
C GLN A 35 -3.50 -14.19 19.80
N THR A 36 -3.39 -13.08 19.06
CA THR A 36 -2.61 -11.91 19.47
C THR A 36 -3.27 -11.34 20.72
N THR A 37 -2.75 -11.68 21.89
CA THR A 37 -3.12 -11.03 23.15
C THR A 37 -2.62 -9.58 23.09
N LYS A 38 -3.33 -8.64 23.75
CA LYS A 38 -2.91 -7.22 23.80
C LYS A 38 -1.46 -7.06 24.31
N GLU A 39 -1.05 -7.93 25.23
CA GLU A 39 0.32 -8.02 25.76
C GLU A 39 1.33 -8.33 24.65
N SER A 40 1.02 -9.28 23.76
CA SER A 40 1.88 -9.63 22.63
C SER A 40 2.06 -8.49 21.62
N ALA A 41 1.06 -7.63 21.43
CA ALA A 41 1.16 -6.49 20.51
C ALA A 41 2.04 -5.37 21.10
N LEU A 42 1.87 -5.06 22.38
CA LEU A 42 2.72 -4.07 23.08
C LEU A 42 4.18 -4.51 23.13
N ASP A 43 4.43 -5.79 23.39
CA ASP A 43 5.79 -6.33 23.41
C ASP A 43 6.43 -6.39 22.03
N TRP A 44 5.63 -6.43 20.96
CA TRP A 44 6.13 -6.29 19.61
C TRP A 44 6.52 -4.84 19.32
N VAL A 45 5.66 -3.86 19.65
CA VAL A 45 5.98 -2.43 19.45
C VAL A 45 7.25 -2.04 20.21
N LYS A 46 7.45 -2.53 21.43
CA LYS A 46 8.66 -2.24 22.22
C LYS A 46 9.95 -2.80 21.62
N ARG A 47 9.87 -3.87 20.83
CA ARG A 47 11.02 -4.49 20.15
C ARG A 47 11.17 -4.02 18.70
N ASP A 48 10.20 -3.26 18.22
CA ASP A 48 10.17 -2.75 16.87
C ASP A 48 11.08 -1.53 16.74
N ASN A 49 11.76 -1.42 15.62
CA ASN A 49 12.68 -0.31 15.33
C ASN A 49 12.26 0.42 14.04
N ARG A 50 10.95 0.63 13.86
CA ARG A 50 10.43 1.39 12.72
C ARG A 50 10.72 2.88 12.86
N ARG A 51 10.94 3.51 11.71
CA ARG A 51 11.21 4.94 11.59
C ARG A 51 10.30 5.57 10.55
N ILE A 52 9.90 6.82 10.79
CA ILE A 52 9.27 7.63 9.75
C ILE A 52 10.31 7.88 8.66
N PHE A 53 10.01 7.42 7.44
CA PHE A 53 10.99 7.36 6.36
C PHE A 53 10.89 8.57 5.44
N HIS A 54 9.72 8.77 4.83
CA HIS A 54 9.48 9.92 3.98
C HIS A 54 8.03 10.38 4.01
N VAL A 55 7.81 11.57 3.46
CA VAL A 55 6.49 12.06 3.06
C VAL A 55 6.39 12.06 1.55
N VAL A 56 5.26 11.60 1.02
CA VAL A 56 4.93 11.66 -0.40
C VAL A 56 3.81 12.68 -0.60
N TYR A 57 3.98 13.61 -1.53
CA TYR A 57 2.89 14.48 -1.98
C TYR A 57 3.06 14.93 -3.41
N ARG A 58 1.96 15.34 -4.03
CA ARG A 58 1.94 15.77 -5.42
C ARG A 58 2.27 17.25 -5.57
N VAL A 59 2.95 17.59 -6.66
CA VAL A 59 3.31 18.97 -7.01
C VAL A 59 2.84 19.32 -8.43
N GLY A 60 2.43 20.57 -8.64
CA GLY A 60 1.99 21.06 -9.95
C GLY A 60 3.13 21.47 -10.87
N ASP A 61 4.26 21.91 -10.29
CA ASP A 61 5.49 22.27 -11.01
C ASP A 61 6.69 21.74 -10.23
N LEU A 62 7.35 20.73 -10.78
CA LEU A 62 8.50 20.08 -10.17
C LEU A 62 9.72 21.01 -10.12
N GLY A 63 9.97 21.80 -11.17
CA GLY A 63 11.13 22.68 -11.26
C GLY A 63 11.06 23.80 -10.23
N THR A 64 9.91 24.49 -10.16
CA THR A 64 9.68 25.55 -9.17
C THR A 64 9.77 25.00 -7.74
N THR A 65 9.18 23.83 -7.49
CA THR A 65 9.18 23.23 -6.15
C THR A 65 10.60 22.80 -5.72
N VAL A 66 11.33 22.10 -6.58
CA VAL A 66 12.72 21.68 -6.29
C VAL A 66 13.61 22.89 -6.05
N LYS A 67 13.47 23.96 -6.85
CA LYS A 67 14.21 25.20 -6.66
C LYS A 67 13.95 25.81 -5.29
N PHE A 68 12.68 25.94 -4.89
CA PHE A 68 12.31 26.45 -3.56
C PHE A 68 12.95 25.63 -2.44
N TYR A 69 12.84 24.31 -2.51
CA TYR A 69 13.43 23.42 -1.51
C TYR A 69 14.96 23.59 -1.44
N LYS A 70 15.65 23.61 -2.58
CA LYS A 70 17.11 23.75 -2.61
C LYS A 70 17.59 25.12 -2.16
N GLU A 71 17.01 26.20 -2.67
CA GLU A 71 17.52 27.56 -2.48
C GLU A 71 17.02 28.21 -1.20
N CYS A 72 15.75 27.98 -0.84
CA CYS A 72 15.16 28.60 0.35
C CYS A 72 15.35 27.76 1.61
N LEU A 73 15.34 26.43 1.49
CA LEU A 73 15.41 25.52 2.63
C LEU A 73 16.74 24.75 2.71
N GLY A 74 17.61 24.85 1.71
CA GLY A 74 18.93 24.21 1.73
C GLY A 74 18.88 22.68 1.69
N VAL A 75 17.75 22.07 1.30
CA VAL A 75 17.70 20.61 1.10
C VAL A 75 18.40 20.22 -0.19
N LYS A 76 18.92 19.00 -0.21
CA LYS A 76 19.63 18.43 -1.35
C LYS A 76 18.69 17.60 -2.20
N LEU A 77 18.95 17.59 -3.51
CA LEU A 77 18.38 16.61 -4.41
C LEU A 77 19.12 15.28 -4.20
N LEU A 78 18.38 14.26 -3.76
CA LEU A 78 18.91 12.92 -3.49
C LEU A 78 18.78 12.02 -4.73
N GLY A 79 17.71 12.19 -5.51
CA GLY A 79 17.50 11.44 -6.73
C GLY A 79 16.20 11.78 -7.45
N THR A 80 16.07 11.27 -8.67
CA THR A 80 14.88 11.36 -9.50
C THR A 80 14.56 9.97 -10.05
N ARG A 81 13.27 9.63 -10.11
CA ARG A 81 12.77 8.39 -10.68
C ARG A 81 11.60 8.68 -11.61
N ASP A 82 11.78 8.40 -12.89
CA ASP A 82 10.73 8.55 -13.89
C ASP A 82 10.00 7.21 -14.09
N ASN A 83 8.67 7.26 -14.17
CA ASN A 83 7.83 6.13 -14.53
C ASN A 83 6.98 6.49 -15.77
N PRO A 84 7.54 6.31 -16.98
CA PRO A 84 6.92 6.79 -18.23
C PRO A 84 5.60 6.10 -18.56
N GLU A 85 5.44 4.82 -18.19
CA GLU A 85 4.21 4.04 -18.41
C GLU A 85 3.01 4.65 -17.67
N GLU A 86 3.23 5.04 -16.40
CA GLU A 86 2.21 5.65 -15.56
C GLU A 86 2.24 7.20 -15.59
N LYS A 87 3.08 7.77 -16.45
CA LYS A 87 3.19 9.23 -16.71
C LYS A 87 3.40 10.07 -15.45
N TYR A 88 4.30 9.62 -14.58
CA TYR A 88 4.73 10.41 -13.44
C TYR A 88 6.25 10.37 -13.23
N THR A 89 6.72 11.38 -12.52
CA THR A 89 8.10 11.54 -12.08
C THR A 89 8.10 11.72 -10.56
N ASN A 90 8.99 11.02 -9.88
CA ASN A 90 9.27 11.18 -8.47
C ASN A 90 10.62 11.87 -8.26
N VAL A 91 10.68 12.80 -7.31
CA VAL A 91 11.92 13.47 -6.90
C VAL A 91 12.09 13.34 -5.41
N PHE A 92 13.28 12.93 -4.98
CA PHE A 92 13.64 12.71 -3.59
C PHE A 92 14.51 13.85 -3.10
N LEU A 93 14.08 14.53 -2.04
CA LEU A 93 14.77 15.67 -1.44
C LEU A 93 15.02 15.42 0.05
N GLY A 94 16.18 15.80 0.55
CA GLY A 94 16.48 15.66 1.98
C GLY A 94 17.81 16.28 2.36
N TYR A 95 18.10 16.32 3.66
CA TYR A 95 19.36 16.86 4.17
C TYR A 95 20.50 15.82 4.16
N GLY A 96 20.18 14.54 4.01
CA GLY A 96 21.11 13.43 3.95
C GLY A 96 20.50 12.21 3.26
N ALA A 97 21.23 11.08 3.28
CA ALA A 97 20.82 9.85 2.64
C ALA A 97 19.55 9.24 3.27
N GLU A 98 18.76 8.53 2.47
CA GLU A 98 17.43 8.04 2.84
C GLU A 98 17.47 7.00 3.97
N ASP A 99 18.57 6.27 4.10
CA ASP A 99 18.81 5.27 5.14
C ASP A 99 18.78 5.86 6.57
N SER A 100 19.26 7.08 6.70
CA SER A 100 19.55 7.75 7.97
C SER A 100 18.73 9.03 8.19
N HIS A 101 18.14 9.58 7.14
CA HIS A 101 17.39 10.83 7.19
C HIS A 101 15.94 10.66 6.78
N PHE A 102 15.11 11.62 7.18
CA PHE A 102 13.77 11.76 6.63
C PHE A 102 13.84 12.46 5.26
N VAL A 103 13.07 11.95 4.30
CA VAL A 103 13.10 12.39 2.90
C VAL A 103 11.73 12.91 2.46
N ILE A 104 11.73 13.80 1.49
CA ILE A 104 10.54 14.30 0.81
C ILE A 104 10.51 13.68 -0.58
N GLU A 105 9.47 12.91 -0.87
CA GLU A 105 9.18 12.35 -2.18
C GLU A 105 8.11 13.20 -2.88
N LEU A 106 8.54 14.05 -3.82
CA LEU A 106 7.64 14.81 -4.68
C LEU A 106 7.16 13.94 -5.82
N LYS A 107 5.86 13.90 -6.07
CA LYS A 107 5.26 13.20 -7.22
C LYS A 107 4.67 14.20 -8.21
N PHE A 108 5.16 14.21 -9.44
CA PHE A 108 4.65 15.04 -10.53
C PHE A 108 4.02 14.14 -11.59
N SER A 109 2.76 14.40 -11.96
CA SER A 109 2.06 13.72 -13.07
C SER A 109 1.68 14.72 -14.15
N THR A 110 1.51 14.27 -15.40
CA THR A 110 1.13 15.17 -16.51
C THR A 110 -0.24 15.86 -16.27
N PRO A 111 -0.44 17.09 -16.80
CA PRO A 111 -1.56 17.97 -16.42
C PRO A 111 -2.97 17.41 -16.59
N SER A 112 -3.18 16.48 -17.52
CA SER A 112 -4.50 15.84 -17.75
C SER A 112 -5.02 15.07 -16.52
N TYR A 113 -4.14 14.72 -15.57
CA TYR A 113 -4.50 14.09 -14.29
C TYR A 113 -4.47 15.05 -13.10
N ASN A 114 -4.07 16.32 -13.31
CA ASN A 114 -3.94 17.34 -12.27
C ASN A 114 -5.10 18.35 -12.27
N LEU A 115 -6.19 18.07 -12.99
CA LEU A 115 -7.31 19.01 -13.20
C LEU A 115 -8.01 19.47 -11.90
N GLN A 116 -7.72 18.87 -10.75
CA GLN A 116 -8.23 19.32 -9.45
C GLN A 116 -7.39 20.40 -8.75
N PHE A 117 -6.18 20.72 -9.25
CA PHE A 117 -5.25 21.62 -8.53
C PHE A 117 -5.18 23.05 -9.08
N THR A 118 -5.84 23.33 -10.21
CA THR A 118 -5.66 24.60 -10.93
C THR A 118 -6.82 25.57 -10.73
N ILE A 119 -7.24 25.87 -9.50
CA ILE A 119 -7.85 27.17 -9.13
C ILE A 119 -7.98 27.31 -7.61
N GLY A 120 -7.08 28.09 -6.99
CA GLY A 120 -7.31 28.75 -5.69
C GLY A 120 -7.44 27.89 -4.43
N LYS A 121 -7.36 26.55 -4.51
CA LYS A 121 -7.39 25.66 -3.33
C LYS A 121 -6.24 24.67 -3.38
N LEU A 122 -5.25 24.87 -2.50
CA LEU A 122 -4.11 23.97 -2.33
C LEU A 122 -4.56 22.76 -1.51
N TYR A 123 -5.10 21.73 -2.15
CA TYR A 123 -5.27 20.42 -1.51
C TYR A 123 -3.93 19.68 -1.60
N MET A 124 -3.16 19.62 -0.52
CA MET A 124 -1.97 18.77 -0.46
C MET A 124 -2.43 17.39 0.05
N LEU A 125 -2.48 16.39 -0.83
CA LEU A 125 -2.59 15.00 -0.38
C LEU A 125 -1.22 14.58 0.12
N VAL A 126 -1.13 14.36 1.43
CA VAL A 126 0.07 13.95 2.14
C VAL A 126 -0.08 12.47 2.47
N GLU A 127 0.70 11.63 1.79
CA GLU A 127 0.85 10.22 2.15
C GLU A 127 2.10 10.08 3.03
N ILE A 128 1.91 9.57 4.25
CA ILE A 128 3.02 9.27 5.16
C ILE A 128 3.29 7.77 5.03
N ALA A 129 4.49 7.43 4.54
CA ALA A 129 4.92 6.04 4.47
C ALA A 129 5.79 5.71 5.70
N ILE A 130 5.40 4.64 6.40
CA ILE A 130 6.18 4.03 7.48
C ILE A 130 6.70 2.70 6.93
N TYR A 131 8.00 2.60 6.72
CA TYR A 131 8.63 1.38 6.20
C TYR A 131 9.00 0.42 7.34
N VAL A 132 9.05 -0.87 7.00
CA VAL A 132 9.34 -2.01 7.88
C VAL A 132 10.82 -2.34 7.85
#